data_AF-A0A183IK72-F1
#
_entry.id   AF-A0A183IK72-F1
#
_cell.length_a   1.000
_cell.length_b   1.000
_cell.length_c   1.000
_cell.angle_alpha   90.00
_cell.angle_beta   90.00
_cell.angle_gamma   90.00
#
_symmetry.space_group_name_H-M   'P 1'
#
loop_
_entity.id
_entity.type
_entity.pdbx_description
1 polymer ?
#
loop_
_entity_poly.entity_id
_entity_poly.type
_entity_poly.pdbx_seq_one_letter_code
_entity_poly.pdbx_strand_id
1 'polypeptide(L)'
;MEFTDSPDFLAHSAIAADSLMDFQFILTTENSERLKKCNRNQGLFIQKRCVEFLFNACHQLHLTSHVRYTASLIFDSFLIEHVNSLWQYVLDNCEDKKIAKLEWQNLEDKIASQMTLRVLSCIQIASKLHSHCRMKRIHEITHIPAQDVLDFSRVICRHLVTVATGDEGMNAS
;
A
#
# COMPACT_ATOMS: atom_id res chain seq x y z
N MET A 1 -42.15 12.75 45.55
CA MET A 1 -41.86 11.44 44.93
C MET A 1 -41.01 11.77 43.72
N GLU A 2 -39.70 11.81 43.93
CA GLU A 2 -38.73 12.28 42.92
C GLU A 2 -38.59 11.24 41.81
N PHE A 3 -38.70 11.73 40.58
CA PHE A 3 -38.32 11.03 39.36
C PHE A 3 -36.79 10.95 39.29
N THR A 4 -36.24 9.74 39.38
CA THR A 4 -34.87 9.47 38.91
C THR A 4 -34.77 8.05 38.36
N ASP A 5 -35.41 7.77 37.23
CA ASP A 5 -34.87 6.77 36.30
C ASP A 5 -33.96 7.52 35.34
N SER A 6 -32.71 7.74 35.76
CA SER A 6 -31.66 8.16 34.85
C SER A 6 -31.32 6.94 33.99
N PRO A 7 -31.45 7.00 32.65
CA PRO A 7 -31.05 5.88 31.80
C PRO A 7 -29.55 5.67 31.98
N ASP A 8 -29.16 4.45 32.31
CA ASP A 8 -27.76 4.06 32.50
C ASP A 8 -27.07 3.95 31.13
N PHE A 9 -26.66 5.10 30.59
CA PHE A 9 -25.99 5.22 29.29
C PHE A 9 -24.58 4.57 29.26
N LEU A 10 -24.09 4.03 30.39
CA LEU A 10 -22.78 3.39 30.48
C LEU A 10 -22.76 1.92 30.01
N ALA A 11 -23.92 1.27 29.91
CA ALA A 11 -24.01 -0.16 29.58
C ALA A 11 -23.87 -0.50 28.08
N HIS A 12 -23.80 0.49 27.18
CA HIS A 12 -23.79 0.27 25.72
C HIS A 12 -22.41 0.36 25.05
N SER A 13 -21.33 0.55 25.83
CA SER A 13 -19.97 0.67 25.28
C SER A 13 -19.03 -0.50 25.62
N ALA A 14 -19.45 -1.42 26.49
CA ALA A 14 -18.63 -2.57 26.87
C ALA A 14 -18.96 -3.76 25.96
N ILE A 15 -18.02 -4.12 25.08
CA ILE A 15 -18.02 -5.42 24.41
C ILE A 15 -17.91 -6.47 25.51
N ALA A 16 -18.87 -7.40 25.59
CA ALA A 16 -18.81 -8.50 26.55
C ALA A 16 -17.46 -9.25 26.38
N ALA A 17 -16.80 -9.59 27.49
CA ALA A 17 -15.46 -10.19 27.45
C ALA A 17 -15.38 -11.45 26.56
N ASP A 18 -16.46 -12.23 26.54
CA ASP A 18 -16.59 -13.43 25.68
C ASP A 18 -16.62 -13.05 24.18
N SER A 19 -17.32 -11.96 23.84
CA SER A 19 -17.32 -11.44 22.46
C SER A 19 -15.95 -10.92 22.03
N LEU A 20 -15.19 -10.32 22.95
CA LEU A 20 -13.81 -9.89 22.67
C LEU A 20 -12.89 -11.10 22.41
N MET A 21 -13.00 -12.15 23.21
CA MET A 21 -12.23 -13.39 23.01
C MET A 21 -12.55 -14.03 21.66
N ASP A 22 -13.82 -14.09 21.27
CA ASP A 22 -14.23 -14.60 19.97
C ASP A 22 -13.62 -13.78 18.82
N PHE A 23 -13.67 -12.44 18.90
CA PHE A 23 -13.04 -11.59 17.88
C PHE A 23 -11.53 -11.78 17.80
N GLN A 24 -10.84 -11.90 18.96
CA GLN A 24 -9.41 -12.17 18.99
C GLN A 24 -9.07 -13.52 18.37
N PHE A 25 -9.86 -14.55 18.65
CA PHE A 25 -9.68 -15.88 18.08
C PHE A 25 -9.85 -15.86 16.55
N ILE A 26 -10.89 -15.19 16.04
CA ILE A 26 -11.13 -15.02 14.60
C ILE A 26 -9.96 -14.29 13.95
N LEU A 27 -9.56 -13.13 14.48
CA LEU A 27 -8.47 -12.33 13.92
C LEU A 27 -7.13 -13.08 13.95
N THR A 28 -6.86 -13.84 15.01
CA THR A 28 -5.64 -14.66 15.12
C THR A 28 -5.64 -15.77 14.07
N THR A 29 -6.78 -16.44 13.89
CA THR A 29 -6.95 -17.49 12.89
C THR A 29 -6.76 -16.93 11.48
N GLU A 30 -7.43 -15.83 11.14
CA GLU A 30 -7.28 -15.18 9.85
C GLU A 30 -5.84 -14.69 9.60
N ASN A 31 -5.20 -14.09 10.60
CA ASN A 31 -3.81 -13.64 10.50
C ASN A 31 -2.87 -14.82 10.27
N SER A 32 -3.08 -15.95 10.96
CA SER A 32 -2.26 -17.15 10.74
C SER A 32 -2.37 -17.67 9.30
N GLU A 33 -3.57 -17.65 8.73
CA GLU A 33 -3.80 -18.06 7.33
C GLU A 33 -3.18 -17.06 6.35
N ARG A 34 -3.26 -15.75 6.63
CA ARG A 34 -2.59 -14.72 5.82
C ARG A 34 -1.07 -14.86 5.88
N LEU A 35 -0.51 -15.17 7.04
CA LEU A 35 0.93 -15.41 7.21
C LEU A 35 1.39 -16.66 6.46
N LYS A 36 0.61 -17.75 6.46
CA LYS A 36 0.91 -18.94 5.66
C LYS A 36 0.91 -18.67 4.15
N LYS A 37 0.06 -17.74 3.69
CA LYS A 37 -0.03 -17.31 2.29
C LYS A 37 0.93 -16.19 1.92
N CYS A 38 1.69 -15.68 2.89
CA CYS A 38 2.68 -14.63 2.67
C CYS A 38 3.77 -15.14 1.71
N ASN A 39 4.06 -14.37 0.67
CA ASN A 39 5.18 -14.63 -0.22
C ASN A 39 6.35 -13.70 0.14
N ARG A 40 7.57 -14.05 -0.30
CA ARG A 40 8.78 -13.25 -0.05
C ARG A 40 8.70 -11.81 -0.61
N ASN A 41 7.74 -11.57 -1.51
CA ASN A 41 7.58 -10.31 -2.20
C ASN A 41 6.61 -9.35 -1.47
N GLN A 42 5.88 -9.80 -0.45
CA GLN A 42 5.02 -8.93 0.34
C GLN A 42 5.86 -7.92 1.12
N GLY A 43 5.45 -6.65 1.09
CA GLY A 43 6.13 -5.54 1.76
C GLY A 43 7.29 -4.93 0.98
N LEU A 44 7.60 -5.39 -0.24
CA LEU A 44 8.69 -4.85 -1.05
C LEU A 44 8.59 -3.34 -1.31
N PHE A 45 7.36 -2.83 -1.40
CA PHE A 45 7.09 -1.40 -1.63
C PHE A 45 6.69 -0.64 -0.37
N ILE A 46 6.55 -1.32 0.77
CA ILE A 46 6.37 -0.70 2.10
C ILE A 46 7.73 -0.22 2.63
N GLN A 47 8.48 0.51 1.80
CA GLN A 47 9.74 1.13 2.19
C GLN A 47 9.48 2.46 2.90
N LYS A 48 10.40 2.86 3.79
CA LYS A 48 10.28 4.08 4.61
C LYS A 48 9.78 5.29 3.82
N ARG A 49 10.44 5.63 2.70
CA ARG A 49 10.08 6.78 1.86
C ARG A 49 8.69 6.67 1.23
N CYS A 50 8.28 5.46 0.86
CA CYS A 50 6.94 5.20 0.30
C CYS A 50 5.86 5.43 1.34
N VAL A 51 6.07 4.85 2.51
CA VAL A 51 5.13 4.93 3.62
C VAL A 51 5.04 6.37 4.10
N GLU A 52 6.16 7.08 4.25
CA GLU A 52 6.19 8.51 4.58
C GLU A 52 5.38 9.34 3.58
N PHE A 53 5.58 9.13 2.28
CA PHE A 53 4.82 9.83 1.24
C PHE A 53 3.31 9.55 1.33
N LEU A 54 2.93 8.27 1.40
CA LEU A 54 1.53 7.84 1.45
C LEU A 54 0.86 8.32 2.74
N PHE A 55 1.55 8.25 3.88
CA PHE A 55 1.04 8.70 5.17
C PHE A 55 0.92 10.21 5.22
N ASN A 56 1.89 10.94 4.65
CA ASN A 56 1.83 12.39 4.51
C ASN A 56 0.63 12.82 3.64
N ALA A 57 0.42 12.15 2.50
CA ALA A 57 -0.75 12.41 1.65
C ALA A 57 -2.06 12.18 2.40
N CYS A 58 -2.17 11.07 3.13
CA CYS A 58 -3.34 10.80 3.98
C CYS A 58 -3.50 11.78 5.14
N HIS A 59 -2.39 12.27 5.70
CA HIS A 59 -2.39 13.26 6.78
C HIS A 59 -2.94 14.60 6.28
N GLN A 60 -2.49 15.06 5.11
CA GLN A 60 -2.99 16.27 4.47
C GLN A 60 -4.48 16.16 4.10
N LEU A 61 -4.94 14.96 3.75
CA LEU A 61 -6.35 14.65 3.51
C LEU A 61 -7.18 14.47 4.78
N HIS A 62 -6.57 14.59 5.97
CA HIS A 62 -7.20 14.33 7.27
C HIS A 62 -7.87 12.95 7.37
N LEU A 63 -7.27 11.94 6.74
CA LEU A 63 -7.77 10.57 6.76
C LEU A 63 -7.34 9.84 8.04
N THR A 64 -8.19 8.92 8.49
CA THR A 64 -7.97 8.10 9.69
C THR A 64 -6.76 7.18 9.52
N SER A 65 -6.22 6.69 10.65
CA SER A 65 -5.14 5.71 10.66
C SER A 65 -5.50 4.44 9.89
N HIS A 66 -6.74 3.96 10.02
CA HIS A 66 -7.23 2.79 9.27
C HIS A 66 -7.07 2.95 7.75
N VAL A 67 -7.46 4.10 7.20
CA VAL A 67 -7.32 4.37 5.75
C VAL A 67 -5.84 4.40 5.34
N ARG A 68 -4.95 4.95 6.17
CA ARG A 68 -3.49 5.00 5.90
C ARG A 68 -2.89 3.61 5.75
N TYR A 69 -3.15 2.75 6.74
CA TYR A 69 -2.62 1.38 6.72
C TYR A 69 -3.23 0.57 5.59
N THR A 70 -4.54 0.65 5.37
CA THR A 70 -5.20 -0.05 4.27
C THR A 70 -4.72 0.42 2.90
N ALA A 71 -4.56 1.72 2.68
CA ALA A 71 -4.03 2.26 1.42
C ALA A 71 -2.61 1.75 1.13
N SER A 72 -1.79 1.60 2.17
CA SER A 72 -0.43 1.06 2.04
C SER A 72 -0.43 -0.40 1.60
N LEU A 73 -1.26 -1.24 2.23
CA LEU A 73 -1.39 -2.64 1.87
C LEU A 73 -1.93 -2.84 0.44
N ILE A 74 -2.91 -2.01 0.04
CA ILE A 74 -3.44 -2.00 -1.33
C ILE A 74 -2.34 -1.61 -2.31
N PHE A 75 -1.58 -0.57 -1.99
CA PHE A 75 -0.51 -0.07 -2.85
C PHE A 75 0.59 -1.12 -3.07
N ASP A 76 1.08 -1.76 -2.01
CA ASP A 76 2.10 -2.81 -2.11
C ASP A 76 1.62 -3.99 -2.95
N SER A 77 0.42 -4.51 -2.64
CA SER A 77 -0.16 -5.64 -3.38
C SER A 77 -0.35 -5.31 -4.87
N PHE A 78 -0.90 -4.12 -5.15
CA PHE A 78 -1.12 -3.66 -6.53
C PHE A 78 0.20 -3.52 -7.30
N LEU A 79 1.22 -2.91 -6.68
CA LEU A 79 2.45 -2.61 -7.38
C LEU A 79 3.26 -3.89 -7.65
N ILE A 80 3.21 -4.89 -6.75
CA ILE A 80 3.80 -6.22 -6.97
C ILE A 80 3.19 -6.87 -8.20
N GLU A 81 1.87 -6.98 -8.24
CA GLU A 81 1.16 -7.60 -9.37
C GLU A 81 1.40 -6.84 -10.68
N HIS A 82 1.37 -5.51 -10.63
CA HIS A 82 1.58 -4.69 -11.83
C HIS A 82 2.98 -4.84 -12.41
N VAL A 83 4.01 -4.79 -11.56
CA VAL A 83 5.41 -4.93 -11.96
C VAL A 83 5.68 -6.33 -12.49
N ASN A 84 5.16 -7.37 -11.84
CA ASN A 84 5.28 -8.74 -12.30
C ASN A 84 4.63 -8.91 -13.69
N SER A 85 3.42 -8.38 -13.88
CA SER A 85 2.73 -8.42 -15.17
C SER A 85 3.52 -7.71 -16.28
N LEU A 86 4.12 -6.55 -15.99
CA LEU A 86 4.95 -5.82 -16.94
C LEU A 86 6.26 -6.55 -17.25
N TRP A 87 6.87 -7.18 -16.25
CA TRP A 87 8.08 -7.98 -16.47
C TRP A 87 7.80 -9.19 -17.34
N GLN A 88 6.71 -9.92 -17.08
CA GLN A 88 6.27 -11.01 -17.95
C GLN A 88 6.01 -10.53 -19.37
N TYR A 89 5.34 -9.38 -19.53
CA TYR A 89 5.16 -8.77 -20.85
C TYR A 89 6.49 -8.52 -21.58
N VAL A 90 7.51 -8.00 -20.89
CA VAL A 90 8.83 -7.79 -21.51
C VAL A 90 9.47 -9.12 -21.91
N LEU A 91 9.41 -10.14 -21.05
CA LEU A 91 9.96 -11.47 -21.34
C LEU A 91 9.27 -12.13 -22.55
N ASP A 92 7.96 -11.97 -22.67
CA ASP A 92 7.17 -12.58 -23.74
C ASP A 92 7.36 -11.88 -25.10
N ASN A 93 7.72 -10.58 -25.10
CA ASN A 93 7.77 -9.76 -26.31
C ASN A 93 9.18 -9.38 -26.76
N CYS A 94 10.21 -9.63 -25.95
CA CYS A 94 11.60 -9.27 -26.27
C CYS A 94 12.51 -10.50 -26.22
N GLU A 95 12.91 -11.01 -27.39
CA GLU A 95 13.86 -12.11 -27.50
C GLU A 95 15.31 -11.67 -27.23
N ASP A 96 15.66 -10.43 -27.59
CA ASP A 96 17.00 -9.86 -27.34
C ASP A 96 17.07 -9.19 -25.97
N LYS A 97 18.04 -9.60 -25.15
CA LYS A 97 18.30 -9.07 -23.81
C LYS A 97 18.54 -7.55 -23.77
N LYS A 98 19.17 -6.97 -24.80
CA LYS A 98 19.42 -5.52 -24.89
C LYS A 98 18.13 -4.75 -25.13
N ILE A 99 17.25 -5.29 -25.98
CA ILE A 99 15.94 -4.71 -26.27
C ILE A 99 15.05 -4.83 -25.02
N ALA A 100 15.02 -6.01 -24.39
CA ALA A 100 14.29 -6.23 -23.14
C ALA A 100 14.70 -5.23 -22.04
N LYS A 101 16.01 -4.97 -21.90
CA LYS A 101 16.52 -3.99 -20.93
C LYS A 101 16.05 -2.57 -21.24
N LEU A 102 16.07 -2.15 -22.51
CA LEU A 102 15.63 -0.81 -22.91
C LEU A 102 14.11 -0.65 -22.71
N GLU A 103 13.33 -1.65 -23.09
CA GLU A 103 11.88 -1.66 -22.87
C GLU A 103 11.54 -1.65 -21.38
N TRP A 104 12.27 -2.42 -20.56
CA TRP A 104 12.11 -2.38 -19.12
C TRP A 104 12.38 -0.97 -18.55
N GLN A 105 13.45 -0.31 -18.97
CA GLN A 105 13.76 1.07 -18.57
C GLN A 105 12.64 2.04 -18.96
N ASN A 106 12.09 1.91 -20.16
CA ASN A 106 10.96 2.74 -20.60
C ASN A 106 9.70 2.51 -19.75
N LEU A 107 9.41 1.27 -19.39
CA LEU A 107 8.28 0.93 -18.50
C LEU A 107 8.53 1.42 -17.08
N GLU A 108 9.77 1.33 -16.61
CA GLU A 108 10.22 1.87 -15.33
C GLU A 108 9.89 3.36 -15.21
N ASP A 109 10.29 4.15 -16.20
CA ASP A 109 10.02 5.60 -16.25
C ASP A 109 8.51 5.93 -16.34
N LYS A 110 7.73 5.06 -16.98
CA LYS A 110 6.26 5.19 -17.02
C LYS A 110 5.61 4.90 -15.67
N ILE A 111 6.05 3.85 -14.97
CA ILE A 111 5.58 3.54 -13.62
C ILE A 111 5.92 4.70 -12.69
N ALA A 112 7.15 5.20 -12.81
CA ALA A 112 7.70 6.30 -12.06
C ALA A 112 6.87 7.58 -12.16
N SER A 113 6.63 8.03 -13.39
CA SER A 113 5.87 9.26 -13.67
C SER A 113 4.42 9.21 -13.20
N GLN A 114 3.84 8.02 -13.05
CA GLN A 114 2.46 7.83 -12.61
C GLN A 114 2.31 7.45 -11.13
N MET A 115 3.42 7.42 -10.37
CA MET A 115 3.44 6.91 -9.01
C MET A 115 2.47 7.66 -8.08
N THR A 116 2.45 8.99 -8.16
CA THR A 116 1.54 9.83 -7.36
C THR A 116 0.08 9.49 -7.62
N LEU A 117 -0.30 9.30 -8.89
CA LEU A 117 -1.69 8.95 -9.26
C LEU A 117 -2.08 7.58 -8.71
N ARG A 118 -1.15 6.62 -8.72
CA ARG A 118 -1.36 5.28 -8.17
C ARG A 118 -1.56 5.34 -6.65
N VAL A 119 -0.71 6.08 -5.93
CA VAL A 119 -0.87 6.32 -4.48
C VAL A 119 -2.22 6.95 -4.16
N LEU A 120 -2.60 8.03 -4.86
CA LEU A 120 -3.89 8.68 -4.64
C LEU A 120 -5.07 7.75 -4.94
N SER A 121 -4.95 6.89 -5.95
CA SER A 121 -5.96 5.89 -6.29
C SER A 121 -6.11 4.84 -5.18
N CYS A 122 -5.00 4.33 -4.63
CA CYS A 122 -5.03 3.41 -3.48
C CYS A 122 -5.68 4.07 -2.26
N ILE A 123 -5.38 5.35 -2.00
CA ILE A 123 -6.01 6.13 -0.93
C ILE A 123 -7.51 6.28 -1.17
N GLN A 124 -7.95 6.54 -2.41
CA GLN A 124 -9.38 6.61 -2.75
C GLN A 124 -10.10 5.28 -2.50
N ILE A 125 -9.51 4.16 -2.93
CA ILE A 125 -10.08 2.84 -2.73
C ILE A 125 -10.17 2.53 -1.24
N ALA A 126 -9.08 2.72 -0.49
CA ALA A 126 -9.08 2.54 0.96
C ALA A 126 -10.11 3.45 1.66
N SER A 127 -10.20 4.71 1.24
CA SER A 127 -11.20 5.63 1.75
C SER A 127 -12.61 5.11 1.48
N LYS A 128 -12.91 4.59 0.29
CA LYS A 128 -14.22 3.99 -0.03
C LYS A 128 -14.51 2.75 0.81
N LEU A 129 -13.51 1.87 1.01
CA LEU A 129 -13.64 0.67 1.84
C LEU A 129 -13.95 0.99 3.30
N HIS A 130 -13.41 2.10 3.81
CA HIS A 130 -13.63 2.59 5.17
C HIS A 130 -14.72 3.67 5.27
N SER A 131 -15.28 4.13 4.14
CA SER A 131 -16.14 5.30 4.09
C SER A 131 -17.59 4.94 4.42
N HIS A 132 -17.85 5.00 5.71
CA HIS A 132 -18.87 5.90 6.26
C HIS A 132 -18.31 7.32 6.56
N CYS A 133 -17.19 7.77 5.96
CA CYS A 133 -16.55 9.07 6.24
C CYS A 133 -16.27 9.88 4.95
N ARG A 134 -17.13 10.88 4.75
CA ARG A 134 -17.09 12.04 3.83
C ARG A 134 -15.76 12.28 3.10
N MET A 135 -15.73 11.86 1.84
CA MET A 135 -14.69 12.21 0.86
C MET A 135 -14.74 13.72 0.54
N LYS A 136 -13.71 14.49 0.93
CA LYS A 136 -13.47 15.86 0.42
C LYS A 136 -12.46 15.80 -0.73
N ARG A 137 -12.68 16.68 -1.72
CA ARG A 137 -12.20 16.58 -3.11
C ARG A 137 -10.67 16.54 -3.26
N ILE A 138 -10.21 15.58 -4.05
CA ILE A 138 -8.79 15.29 -4.37
C ILE A 138 -8.15 16.32 -5.31
N HIS A 139 -8.93 17.23 -5.90
CA HIS A 139 -8.44 18.23 -6.85
C HIS A 139 -7.56 19.34 -6.25
N GLU A 140 -7.38 19.39 -4.93
CA GLU A 140 -6.60 20.44 -4.24
C GLU A 140 -5.14 20.02 -3.91
N ILE A 141 -4.72 18.78 -4.21
CA ILE A 141 -3.42 18.21 -3.75
C ILE A 141 -2.34 18.14 -4.85
N THR A 142 -2.54 18.77 -6.01
CA THR A 142 -1.55 18.73 -7.11
C THR A 142 -0.29 19.59 -6.87
N HIS A 143 0.05 19.95 -5.63
CA HIS A 143 1.28 20.66 -5.27
C HIS A 143 2.35 19.76 -4.62
N ILE A 144 2.50 18.53 -5.13
CA ILE A 144 3.65 17.68 -4.79
C ILE A 144 4.75 17.97 -5.83
N PRO A 145 5.93 18.47 -5.42
CA PRO A 145 7.00 18.77 -6.36
C PRO A 145 7.47 17.50 -7.08
N ALA A 146 7.48 17.56 -8.43
CA ALA A 146 7.79 16.43 -9.31
C ALA A 146 9.16 15.78 -9.03
N GLN A 147 10.08 16.51 -8.39
CA GLN A 147 11.41 16.03 -8.04
C GLN A 147 11.39 14.89 -7.00
N ASP A 148 10.51 14.96 -6.01
CA ASP A 148 10.36 13.92 -4.99
C ASP A 148 9.75 12.63 -5.56
N VAL A 149 8.90 12.78 -6.59
CA VAL A 149 8.27 11.67 -7.33
C VAL A 149 9.29 10.94 -8.20
N LEU A 150 10.20 11.67 -8.84
CA LEU A 150 11.27 11.13 -9.69
C LEU A 150 12.39 10.45 -8.87
N ASP A 151 12.72 10.97 -7.69
CA ASP A 151 13.71 10.34 -6.81
C ASP A 151 13.14 9.11 -6.09
N PHE A 152 11.85 9.11 -5.78
CA PHE A 152 11.17 7.99 -5.12
C PHE A 152 10.95 6.80 -6.05
N SER A 153 10.54 7.08 -7.29
CA SER A 153 10.34 6.06 -8.31
C SER A 153 11.63 5.36 -8.73
N ARG A 154 12.74 6.09 -8.86
CA ARG A 154 14.07 5.52 -9.13
C ARG A 154 14.56 4.56 -8.04
N VAL A 155 14.18 4.76 -6.78
CA VAL A 155 14.57 3.89 -5.65
C VAL A 155 13.77 2.59 -5.67
N ILE A 156 12.46 2.69 -5.87
CA ILE A 156 11.56 1.54 -6.02
C ILE A 156 11.99 0.67 -7.20
N CYS A 157 12.29 1.30 -8.32
CA CYS A 157 12.61 0.56 -9.53
C CYS A 157 14.04 0.00 -9.55
N ARG A 158 15.03 0.66 -8.92
CA ARG A 158 16.34 0.02 -8.67
C ARG A 158 16.22 -1.22 -7.81
N HIS A 159 15.38 -1.19 -6.77
CA HIS A 159 15.18 -2.36 -5.92
C HIS A 159 14.52 -3.51 -6.70
N LEU A 160 13.59 -3.20 -7.59
CA LEU A 160 12.96 -4.17 -8.49
C LEU A 160 13.93 -4.82 -9.48
N VAL A 161 14.83 -4.05 -10.10
CA VAL A 161 15.87 -4.61 -10.97
C VAL A 161 16.76 -5.57 -10.18
N THR A 162 17.18 -5.19 -8.96
CA THR A 162 18.07 -6.02 -8.12
C THR A 162 17.40 -7.33 -7.68
N VAL A 163 16.10 -7.29 -7.34
CA VAL A 163 15.33 -8.48 -6.94
C VAL A 163 14.96 -9.36 -8.15
N ALA A 164 14.70 -8.76 -9.32
CA ALA A 164 14.33 -9.49 -10.54
C ALA A 164 15.54 -10.13 -11.27
N THR A 165 16.75 -9.58 -11.14
CA THR A 165 17.95 -10.13 -11.80
C THR A 165 18.70 -11.20 -11.02
N GLY A 166 18.30 -11.52 -9.79
CA GLY A 166 18.95 -12.58 -9.00
C GLY A 166 20.45 -12.35 -8.79
N ASP A 167 20.91 -11.10 -8.83
CA ASP A 167 22.32 -10.76 -8.61
C ASP A 167 22.54 -10.53 -7.11
N GLU A 168 22.40 -11.63 -6.33
CA GLU A 168 23.17 -11.73 -5.10
C GLU A 168 24.63 -11.81 -5.53
N GLY A 169 25.31 -10.67 -5.43
CA GLY A 169 26.71 -10.52 -5.78
C GLY A 169 27.56 -11.64 -5.20
N MET A 170 27.90 -12.59 -6.05
CA MET A 170 29.07 -13.43 -5.92
C MET A 170 30.27 -12.49 -5.99
N ASN A 171 31.03 -12.42 -4.89
CA ASN A 171 32.28 -11.68 -4.61
C ASN A 171 32.16 -10.34 -3.85
N ALA A 172 32.41 -10.42 -2.54
CA ALA A 172 33.61 -9.80 -1.97
C ALA A 172 34.02 -10.49 -0.64
N SER A 173 35.13 -11.23 -0.72
CA SER A 173 36.07 -11.65 0.33
C SER A 173 35.66 -12.70 1.37
#